data_AF-I2E2E4-F1
#
_entry.id   AF-I2E2E4-F1
#
_cell.length_a   1.000
_cell.length_b   1.000
_cell.length_c   1.000
_cell.angle_alpha   90.00
_cell.angle_beta   90.00
_cell.angle_gamma   90.00
#
_symmetry.space_group_name_H-M   'P 1'
#
loop_
_entity.id
_entity.type
_entity.pdbx_description
1 polymer ?
#
loop_
_entity_poly.entity_id
_entity_poly.type
_entity_poly.pdbx_seq_one_letter_code
_entity_poly.pdbx_strand_id
1 'polypeptide(L)'
;MLSSLFDAGLITMQDSGNYKRYPIRNGDGEITDGCGIDLRILIVRYAELDELVRQVRAQKKAADAALRRYRGALRNARYALSAAARLSEDSLSRIGARIDRVSNIVGIAGKASSRVLRRATNLLEWLIERMMQLPCRSAEAQETQNMTCPYVENGMHKQITTPHPFDESNQERRSANAEQLSSPKAGSASKWAFEESLRRGRSEINQPRRLPQAMVALQDVIRAVPALKTYGFAPSSWADLARAVPLMCRFAGISEDARARAVEQMGEQQAAVAVAVTLEKYERQEVNSPGGYLRAMTDRARAGELHLARSVFGLAARNSMEIRH
;
A
#
# COMPACT_ATOMS: atom_id res chain seq x y z
N MET A 1 30.70 -0.37 14.86
CA MET A 1 29.26 -0.54 15.15
C MET A 1 28.97 -0.67 16.63
N LEU A 2 29.69 -1.51 17.39
CA LEU A 2 29.55 -1.56 18.85
C LEU A 2 30.06 -0.30 19.56
N SER A 3 31.20 0.24 19.14
CA SER A 3 31.74 1.51 19.66
C SER A 3 30.72 2.65 19.58
N SER A 4 30.10 2.85 18.42
CA SER A 4 29.08 3.91 18.26
C SER A 4 27.85 3.74 19.15
N LEU A 5 27.48 2.50 19.50
CA LEU A 5 26.36 2.25 20.42
C LEU A 5 26.76 2.53 21.88
N PHE A 6 28.01 2.21 22.22
CA PHE A 6 28.59 2.52 23.52
C PHE A 6 28.74 4.04 23.70
N ASP A 7 29.30 4.73 22.70
CA ASP A 7 29.44 6.19 22.68
C ASP A 7 28.07 6.90 22.73
N ALA A 8 27.04 6.31 22.14
CA ALA A 8 25.65 6.79 22.22
C ALA A 8 24.96 6.46 23.57
N GLY A 9 25.63 5.73 24.47
CA GLY A 9 25.08 5.31 25.76
C GLY A 9 23.89 4.35 25.64
N LEU A 10 23.82 3.57 24.55
CA LEU A 10 22.78 2.56 24.31
C LEU A 10 23.20 1.18 24.81
N ILE A 11 24.50 0.94 24.98
CA ILE A 11 25.04 -0.28 25.57
C ILE A 11 26.14 0.08 26.55
N THR A 12 26.38 -0.81 27.51
CA THR A 12 27.53 -0.74 28.43
C THR A 12 28.35 -2.02 28.32
N MET A 13 29.62 -1.95 28.71
CA MET A 13 30.54 -3.08 28.69
C MET A 13 30.78 -3.55 30.12
N GLN A 14 30.48 -4.82 30.39
CA GLN A 14 30.79 -5.50 31.65
C GLN A 14 31.96 -6.45 31.38
N ASP A 15 33.17 -5.88 31.33
CA ASP A 15 34.35 -6.62 30.92
C ASP A 15 34.93 -7.45 32.07
N SER A 16 35.30 -8.70 31.76
CA SER A 16 36.18 -9.47 32.63
C SER A 16 37.63 -9.00 32.44
N GLY A 17 38.50 -9.27 33.42
CA GLY A 17 39.94 -8.95 33.31
C GLY A 17 40.65 -9.58 32.09
N ASN A 18 40.01 -10.51 31.38
CA ASN A 18 40.51 -11.14 30.16
C ASN A 18 39.70 -10.78 28.90
N TYR A 19 38.78 -9.81 28.98
CA TYR A 19 37.88 -9.34 27.91
C TYR A 19 37.08 -10.45 27.19
N LYS A 20 36.95 -11.62 27.83
CA LYS A 20 36.16 -12.76 27.33
C LYS A 20 34.72 -12.64 27.79
N ARG A 21 33.80 -13.08 26.93
CA ARG A 21 32.37 -13.17 27.21
C ARG A 21 32.03 -14.54 27.76
N TYR A 22 31.59 -14.61 28.99
CA TYR A 22 31.21 -15.88 29.61
C TYR A 22 30.15 -15.64 30.69
N PRO A 23 29.20 -16.58 30.86
CA PRO A 23 28.28 -16.56 31.98
C PRO A 23 29.03 -16.88 33.27
N ILE A 24 28.70 -16.16 34.34
CA ILE A 24 29.10 -16.46 35.71
C ILE A 24 28.01 -17.34 36.30
N ARG A 25 28.39 -18.48 36.88
CA ARG A 25 27.46 -19.46 37.46
C ARG A 25 27.66 -19.60 38.96
N ASN A 26 26.58 -19.88 39.69
CA ASN A 26 26.65 -20.23 41.12
C ASN A 26 27.10 -21.69 41.32
N GLY A 27 27.23 -22.11 42.59
CA GLY A 27 27.61 -23.48 42.95
C GLY A 27 26.63 -24.56 42.48
N ASP A 28 25.37 -24.19 42.24
CA ASP A 28 24.31 -25.06 41.72
C ASP A 28 24.28 -25.11 40.17
N GLY A 29 25.15 -24.34 39.51
CA GLY A 29 25.29 -24.31 38.05
C GLY A 29 24.34 -23.37 37.31
N GLU A 30 23.52 -22.58 38.03
CA GLU A 30 22.64 -21.54 37.47
C GLU A 30 23.44 -20.28 37.12
N ILE A 31 23.03 -19.58 36.05
CA ILE A 31 23.68 -18.35 35.60
C ILE A 31 23.22 -17.19 36.48
N THR A 32 24.16 -16.57 37.19
CA THR A 32 23.88 -15.43 38.08
C THR A 32 24.23 -14.09 37.44
N ASP A 33 25.26 -14.06 36.59
CA ASP A 33 25.71 -12.84 35.91
C ASP A 33 26.43 -13.20 34.60
N GLY A 34 26.87 -12.22 33.82
CA GLY A 34 27.60 -12.45 32.58
C GLY A 34 28.56 -11.32 32.24
N CYS A 35 29.78 -11.68 31.85
CA CYS A 35 30.74 -10.73 31.29
C CYS A 35 30.42 -10.51 29.81
N GLY A 36 30.30 -9.26 29.36
CA GLY A 36 30.02 -8.91 27.97
C GLY A 36 29.27 -7.59 27.80
N ILE A 37 28.27 -7.59 26.91
CA ILE A 37 27.46 -6.40 26.62
C ILE A 37 26.29 -6.37 27.60
N ASP A 38 26.18 -5.29 28.35
CA ASP A 38 25.08 -5.04 29.27
C ASP A 38 24.08 -4.06 28.65
N LEU A 39 22.83 -4.55 28.51
CA LEU A 39 21.69 -3.86 27.94
C LEU A 39 20.72 -3.30 29.00
N ARG A 40 20.99 -3.48 30.30
CA ARG A 40 20.14 -2.95 31.38
C ARG A 40 19.94 -1.45 31.28
N ILE A 41 20.92 -0.73 30.72
CA ILE A 41 20.83 0.70 30.43
C ILE A 41 19.63 1.06 29.54
N LEU A 42 19.23 0.18 28.62
CA LEU A 42 18.05 0.40 27.75
C LEU A 42 16.74 0.29 28.52
N ILE A 43 16.69 -0.56 29.55
CA ILE A 43 15.51 -0.70 30.42
C ILE A 43 15.33 0.59 31.21
N VAL A 44 16.41 1.09 31.82
CA VAL A 44 16.39 2.33 32.61
C VAL A 44 16.03 3.54 31.74
N ARG A 45 16.57 3.61 30.52
CA ARG A 45 16.33 4.71 29.57
C ARG A 45 15.10 4.51 28.68
N TYR A 46 14.29 3.48 28.91
CA TYR A 46 13.19 3.12 28.01
C TYR A 46 12.23 4.29 27.75
N ALA A 47 11.78 4.97 28.80
CA ALA A 47 10.82 6.06 28.68
C ALA A 47 11.39 7.26 27.89
N GLU A 48 12.65 7.61 28.13
CA GLU A 48 13.36 8.66 27.40
C GLU A 48 13.49 8.32 25.91
N LEU A 49 13.96 7.10 25.60
CA LEU A 49 14.16 6.65 24.22
C LEU A 49 12.83 6.49 23.47
N ASP A 50 11.78 6.00 24.12
CA ASP A 50 10.44 5.91 23.54
C ASP A 50 9.90 7.30 23.19
N GLU A 51 10.07 8.28 24.09
CA GLU A 51 9.70 9.68 23.85
C GLU A 51 10.42 10.24 22.63
N LEU A 52 11.75 10.11 22.56
CA LEU A 52 12.55 10.57 21.43
C LEU A 52 12.10 9.91 20.11
N VAL A 53 11.88 8.60 20.11
CA VAL A 53 11.40 7.87 18.94
C VAL A 53 10.02 8.37 18.51
N ARG A 54 9.12 8.60 19.45
CA ARG A 54 7.77 9.11 19.18
C ARG A 54 7.79 10.54 18.64
N GLN A 55 8.65 11.40 19.15
CA GLN A 55 8.86 12.75 18.63
C GLN A 55 9.39 12.73 17.19
N VAL A 56 10.44 11.95 16.91
CA VAL A 56 11.00 11.82 15.56
C VAL A 56 9.97 11.26 14.58
N ARG A 57 9.19 10.25 14.98
CA ARG A 57 8.09 9.70 14.17
C ARG A 57 7.00 10.75 13.91
N ALA A 58 6.63 11.55 14.92
CA ALA A 58 5.64 12.61 14.77
C ALA A 58 6.12 13.72 13.83
N GLN A 59 7.38 14.16 13.96
CA GLN A 59 7.99 15.14 13.05
C GLN A 59 8.03 14.63 11.61
N LYS A 60 8.45 13.38 11.39
CA LYS A 60 8.45 12.75 10.07
C LYS A 60 7.03 12.70 9.48
N LYS A 61 6.06 12.24 10.27
CA LYS A 61 4.64 12.20 9.85
C LYS A 61 4.11 13.59 9.48
N ALA A 62 4.47 14.63 10.23
CA ALA A 62 4.09 16.01 9.95
C ALA A 62 4.75 16.56 8.67
N ALA A 63 6.02 16.24 8.44
CA ALA A 63 6.72 16.59 7.20
C ALA A 63 6.10 15.91 5.97
N ASP A 64 5.83 14.61 6.07
CA ASP A 64 5.17 13.83 5.01
C ASP A 64 3.74 14.35 4.72
N ALA A 65 3.01 14.77 5.75
CA ALA A 65 1.71 15.40 5.60
C ALA A 65 1.79 16.75 4.88
N ALA A 66 2.77 17.61 5.23
CA ALA A 66 2.99 18.89 4.56
C ALA A 66 3.34 18.69 3.07
N LEU A 67 4.19 17.71 2.76
CA LEU A 67 4.56 17.37 1.38
C LEU A 67 3.35 16.89 0.56
N ARG A 68 2.52 16.01 1.13
CA ARG A 68 1.30 15.53 0.48
C ARG A 68 0.32 16.67 0.19
N ARG A 69 0.08 17.55 1.17
CA ARG A 69 -0.78 18.73 1.01
C ARG A 69 -0.28 19.66 -0.08
N TYR A 70 1.01 19.97 -0.10
CA TYR A 70 1.61 20.80 -1.15
C TYR A 70 1.41 20.20 -2.55
N ARG A 71 1.71 18.91 -2.73
CA ARG A 71 1.52 18.23 -4.02
C ARG A 71 0.05 18.22 -4.47
N GLY A 72 -0.87 18.03 -3.52
CA GLY A 72 -2.31 18.11 -3.76
C GLY A 72 -2.75 19.52 -4.20
N ALA A 73 -2.38 20.55 -3.44
CA ALA A 73 -2.70 21.93 -3.76
C ALA A 73 -2.14 22.37 -5.11
N LEU A 74 -0.91 21.96 -5.46
CA LEU A 74 -0.31 22.26 -6.76
C LEU A 74 -1.08 21.63 -7.92
N ARG A 75 -1.49 20.36 -7.77
CA ARG A 75 -2.31 19.68 -8.77
C ARG A 75 -3.66 20.37 -8.93
N ASN A 76 -4.31 20.69 -7.81
CA ASN A 76 -5.62 21.35 -7.80
C ASN A 76 -5.54 22.76 -8.41
N ALA A 77 -4.46 23.52 -8.14
CA ALA A 77 -4.26 24.84 -8.71
C ALA A 77 -4.09 24.78 -10.23
N ARG A 78 -3.34 23.81 -10.74
CA ARG A 78 -3.19 23.57 -12.19
C ARG A 78 -4.52 23.17 -12.84
N TYR A 79 -5.29 22.32 -12.17
CA TYR A 79 -6.61 21.92 -12.65
C TYR A 79 -7.59 23.11 -12.67
N ALA A 80 -7.66 23.88 -11.58
CA ALA A 80 -8.50 25.07 -11.51
C ALA A 80 -8.12 26.10 -12.58
N LEU A 81 -6.82 26.27 -12.87
CA LEU A 81 -6.36 27.12 -13.96
C LEU A 81 -6.86 26.63 -15.33
N SER A 82 -6.79 25.32 -15.61
CA SER A 82 -7.27 24.75 -16.86
C SER A 82 -8.80 24.81 -17.01
N ALA A 83 -9.53 24.78 -15.91
CA ALA A 83 -10.99 24.85 -15.88
C ALA A 83 -11.54 26.29 -15.89
N ALA A 84 -10.69 27.31 -15.71
CA ALA A 84 -11.09 28.70 -15.57
C ALA A 84 -11.43 29.36 -16.92
N ALA A 85 -12.55 28.95 -17.53
CA ALA A 85 -13.02 29.41 -18.84
C ALA A 85 -13.40 30.92 -18.90
N ARG A 86 -13.48 31.61 -17.76
CA ARG A 86 -13.91 33.03 -17.68
C ARG A 86 -12.76 34.04 -17.64
N LEU A 87 -11.52 33.58 -17.58
CA LEU A 87 -10.35 34.44 -17.51
C LEU A 87 -9.79 34.69 -18.90
N SER A 88 -9.28 35.90 -19.15
CA SER A 88 -8.54 36.19 -20.38
C SER A 88 -7.26 35.34 -20.42
N GLU A 89 -6.76 35.05 -21.63
CA GLU A 89 -5.50 34.31 -21.79
C GLU A 89 -4.34 34.97 -21.05
N ASP A 90 -4.26 36.31 -21.04
CA ASP A 90 -3.27 37.06 -20.26
C ASP A 90 -3.42 36.84 -18.74
N SER A 91 -4.65 36.80 -18.23
CA SER A 91 -4.90 36.50 -16.81
C SER A 91 -4.51 35.07 -16.45
N LEU A 92 -4.86 34.09 -17.30
CA LEU A 92 -4.47 32.69 -17.14
C LEU A 92 -2.95 32.53 -17.16
N SER A 93 -2.27 33.19 -18.09
CA SER A 93 -0.81 33.20 -18.19
C SER A 93 -0.14 33.78 -16.94
N ARG A 94 -0.63 34.93 -16.44
CA ARG A 94 -0.10 35.54 -15.21
C ARG A 94 -0.29 34.67 -13.98
N ILE A 95 -1.44 33.99 -13.86
CA ILE A 95 -1.73 33.08 -12.74
C ILE A 95 -0.89 31.81 -12.87
N GLY A 96 -0.79 31.23 -14.05
CA GLY A 96 0.10 30.10 -14.35
C GLY A 96 1.56 30.41 -13.97
N ALA A 97 2.08 31.56 -14.41
CA ALA A 97 3.42 32.02 -14.04
C ALA A 97 3.60 32.20 -12.52
N ARG A 98 2.55 32.61 -11.79
CA ARG A 98 2.60 32.66 -10.32
C ARG A 98 2.69 31.26 -9.69
N ILE A 99 1.88 30.32 -10.17
CA ILE A 99 1.92 28.92 -9.72
C ILE A 99 3.30 28.31 -9.97
N ASP A 100 3.88 28.54 -11.15
CA ASP A 100 5.20 28.03 -11.49
C ASP A 100 6.31 28.71 -10.68
N ARG A 101 6.21 30.01 -10.39
CA ARG A 101 7.13 30.69 -9.43
C ARG A 101 7.09 30.05 -8.05
N VAL A 102 5.90 29.76 -7.51
CA VAL A 102 5.76 29.06 -6.23
C VAL A 102 6.41 27.68 -6.31
N SER A 103 6.17 26.94 -7.40
CA SER A 103 6.79 25.62 -7.62
C SER A 103 8.31 25.70 -7.68
N ASN A 104 8.87 26.73 -8.34
CA ASN A 104 10.30 26.93 -8.47
C ASN A 104 10.96 27.30 -7.13
N ILE A 105 10.30 28.12 -6.30
CA ILE A 105 10.79 28.45 -4.94
C ILE A 105 10.84 27.20 -4.06
N VAL A 106 9.84 26.31 -4.19
CA VAL A 106 9.84 25.03 -3.46
C VAL A 106 10.89 24.08 -4.01
N GLY A 107 11.16 24.12 -5.31
CA GLY A 107 12.12 23.25 -5.99
C GLY A 107 11.76 21.78 -5.85
N ILE A 108 12.73 20.95 -5.43
CA ILE A 108 12.47 19.53 -5.15
C ILE A 108 11.68 19.43 -3.85
N ALA A 109 10.36 19.25 -3.97
CA ALA A 109 9.45 19.26 -2.82
C ALA A 109 9.85 18.29 -1.68
N GLY A 110 10.48 17.16 -1.99
CA GLY A 110 10.97 16.21 -0.98
C GLY A 110 12.18 16.69 -0.16
N LYS A 111 12.89 17.73 -0.63
CA LYS A 111 14.02 18.38 0.07
C LYS A 111 13.62 19.70 0.75
N ALA A 112 12.41 20.19 0.50
CA ALA A 112 11.94 21.46 1.04
C ALA A 112 11.55 21.33 2.52
N SER A 113 11.77 22.40 3.28
CA SER A 113 11.36 22.44 4.69
C SER A 113 9.83 22.44 4.84
N SER A 114 9.31 21.88 5.93
CA SER A 114 7.86 21.85 6.18
C SER A 114 7.24 23.25 6.25
N ARG A 115 8.01 24.26 6.67
CA ARG A 115 7.55 25.67 6.70
C ARG A 115 7.34 26.22 5.28
N VAL A 116 8.27 25.94 4.36
CA VAL A 116 8.16 26.36 2.96
C VAL A 116 6.98 25.67 2.29
N LEU A 117 6.83 24.35 2.50
CA LEU A 117 5.71 23.58 1.96
C LEU A 117 4.36 24.13 2.42
N ARG A 118 4.18 24.40 3.72
CA ARG A 118 2.93 24.99 4.26
C ARG A 118 2.63 26.37 3.66
N ARG A 119 3.63 27.25 3.55
CA ARG A 119 3.45 28.57 2.94
C ARG A 119 3.04 28.45 1.47
N ALA A 120 3.69 27.58 0.71
CA ALA A 120 3.36 27.35 -0.68
C ALA A 120 1.94 26.78 -0.85
N THR A 121 1.55 25.80 -0.01
CA THR A 121 0.18 25.27 0.03
C THR A 121 -0.85 26.37 0.23
N ASN A 122 -0.70 27.21 1.25
CA ASN A 122 -1.66 28.27 1.55
C ASN A 122 -1.80 29.28 0.39
N LEU A 123 -0.69 29.62 -0.29
CA LEU A 123 -0.73 30.50 -1.45
C LEU A 123 -1.47 29.86 -2.64
N LEU A 124 -1.26 28.57 -2.87
CA LEU A 124 -1.94 27.83 -3.93
C LEU A 124 -3.44 27.68 -3.64
N GLU A 125 -3.82 27.39 -2.41
CA GLU A 125 -5.22 27.32 -1.96
C GLU A 125 -5.91 28.69 -2.10
N TRP A 126 -5.26 29.78 -1.69
CA TRP A 126 -5.77 31.13 -1.88
C TRP A 126 -5.98 31.47 -3.38
N LEU A 127 -5.06 31.07 -4.26
CA LEU A 127 -5.22 31.24 -5.70
C LEU A 127 -6.42 30.45 -6.24
N ILE A 128 -6.62 29.21 -5.79
CA ILE A 128 -7.76 28.38 -6.16
C ILE A 128 -9.07 29.03 -5.75
N GLU A 129 -9.18 29.46 -4.49
CA GLU A 129 -10.37 30.15 -3.98
C GLU A 129 -10.67 31.41 -4.80
N ARG A 130 -9.63 32.19 -5.14
CA ARG A 130 -9.80 33.41 -5.93
C ARG A 130 -10.28 33.13 -7.35
N MET A 131 -9.84 32.04 -7.96
CA MET A 131 -10.32 31.61 -9.29
C MET A 131 -11.76 31.11 -9.25
N MET A 132 -12.14 30.38 -8.20
CA MET A 132 -13.49 29.78 -8.07
C MET A 132 -14.58 30.77 -7.64
N GLN A 133 -14.23 31.89 -7.00
CA GLN A 133 -15.19 32.94 -6.60
C GLN A 133 -15.63 33.86 -7.76
N LEU A 134 -15.13 33.65 -8.97
CA LEU A 134 -15.63 34.34 -10.16
C LEU A 134 -16.96 33.66 -10.57
N PRO A 135 -18.11 34.37 -10.64
CA PRO A 135 -19.39 33.75 -10.99
C PRO A 135 -19.25 32.96 -12.29
N CYS A 136 -19.86 31.78 -12.45
CA CYS A 136 -19.90 31.05 -13.73
C CYS A 136 -21.26 31.32 -14.42
N ARG A 137 -21.28 31.82 -15.66
CA ARG A 137 -22.52 32.00 -16.43
C ARG A 137 -22.73 30.67 -17.13
N SER A 138 -23.54 29.80 -16.55
CA SER A 138 -23.92 28.53 -17.17
C SER A 138 -24.66 28.83 -18.46
N ALA A 139 -24.18 28.27 -19.57
CA ALA A 139 -24.92 28.20 -20.81
C ALA A 139 -26.23 27.43 -20.58
N GLU A 140 -27.27 27.94 -21.21
CA GLU A 140 -28.68 27.58 -21.08
C GLU A 140 -28.92 26.08 -21.31
N ALA A 141 -29.58 25.43 -20.35
CA ALA A 141 -30.22 24.13 -20.54
C ALA A 141 -31.68 24.29 -20.13
N GLN A 142 -32.55 24.11 -21.12
CA GLN A 142 -33.99 24.37 -21.07
C GLN A 142 -34.71 23.52 -20.02
N GLU A 143 -35.75 24.15 -19.46
CA GLU A 143 -36.74 23.61 -18.53
C GLU A 143 -37.33 22.28 -18.99
N THR A 144 -37.47 21.34 -18.06
CA THR A 144 -38.67 20.50 -18.00
C THR A 144 -39.16 20.44 -16.57
N GLN A 145 -40.45 20.73 -16.45
CA GLN A 145 -41.18 20.97 -15.23
C GLN A 145 -41.57 19.66 -14.52
N ASN A 146 -41.67 19.77 -13.20
CA ASN A 146 -42.51 19.00 -12.28
C ASN A 146 -42.12 17.54 -12.00
N MET A 147 -41.66 17.28 -10.77
CA MET A 147 -42.48 16.58 -9.78
C MET A 147 -41.91 16.81 -8.37
N THR A 148 -42.77 17.33 -7.50
CA THR A 148 -42.55 17.58 -6.08
C THR A 148 -42.48 16.27 -5.29
N CYS A 149 -41.45 16.10 -4.44
CA CYS A 149 -41.48 15.15 -3.32
C CYS A 149 -41.16 15.90 -2.02
N PRO A 150 -42.09 15.94 -1.04
CA PRO A 150 -41.86 16.59 0.24
C PRO A 150 -41.36 15.56 1.26
N TYR A 151 -40.07 15.57 1.59
CA TYR A 151 -39.60 15.17 2.92
C TYR A 151 -38.14 15.58 3.14
N VAL A 152 -37.90 16.24 4.27
CA VAL A 152 -36.64 16.83 4.71
C VAL A 152 -35.95 15.85 5.65
N GLU A 153 -34.70 15.47 5.37
CA GLU A 153 -33.59 15.63 6.31
C GLU A 153 -32.22 15.23 5.71
N ASN A 154 -31.34 16.24 5.64
CA ASN A 154 -29.89 16.19 5.83
C ASN A 154 -29.05 15.13 5.09
N GLY A 155 -28.58 15.50 3.90
CA GLY A 155 -27.46 14.83 3.22
C GLY A 155 -26.54 15.83 2.53
N MET A 156 -25.24 15.80 2.87
CA MET A 156 -24.17 16.58 2.24
C MET A 156 -24.20 16.45 0.71
N HIS A 157 -24.41 17.57 0.05
CA HIS A 157 -24.35 17.75 -1.40
C HIS A 157 -22.92 17.55 -1.91
N LYS A 158 -22.68 16.52 -2.73
CA LYS A 158 -21.47 16.41 -3.56
C LYS A 158 -21.84 16.77 -5.00
N GLN A 159 -21.50 17.99 -5.43
CA GLN A 159 -21.51 18.35 -6.85
C GLN A 159 -20.36 17.64 -7.55
N ILE A 160 -20.69 16.87 -8.58
CA ILE A 160 -19.74 16.30 -9.54
C ILE A 160 -19.78 17.19 -10.78
N THR A 161 -18.62 17.69 -11.23
CA THR A 161 -18.47 18.36 -12.52
C THR A 161 -17.21 17.84 -13.21
N THR A 162 -17.39 16.85 -14.07
CA THR A 162 -16.54 16.67 -15.26
C THR A 162 -17.47 16.24 -16.39
N PRO A 163 -17.47 16.93 -17.54
CA PRO A 163 -18.34 16.62 -18.65
C PRO A 163 -17.60 15.70 -19.62
N HIS A 164 -18.00 14.44 -19.72
CA HIS A 164 -17.84 13.67 -20.95
C HIS A 164 -19.03 12.69 -21.10
N PRO A 165 -19.48 12.44 -22.35
CA PRO A 165 -20.80 11.89 -22.64
C PRO A 165 -20.94 10.43 -22.19
N PHE A 166 -22.18 10.05 -21.91
CA PHE A 166 -22.62 8.73 -21.51
C PHE A 166 -22.25 7.67 -22.55
N ASP A 167 -21.53 6.63 -22.11
CA ASP A 167 -21.77 5.26 -22.54
C ASP A 167 -22.17 4.44 -21.30
N GLU A 168 -23.06 3.49 -21.53
CA GLU A 168 -23.98 2.89 -20.56
C GLU A 168 -23.35 2.16 -19.35
N SER A 169 -24.07 2.29 -18.23
CA SER A 169 -24.26 1.33 -17.13
C SER A 169 -23.06 0.59 -16.54
N ASN A 170 -22.82 0.79 -15.23
CA ASN A 170 -23.09 -0.31 -14.29
C ASN A 170 -23.20 0.14 -12.83
N GLN A 171 -24.09 -0.58 -12.14
CA GLN A 171 -24.44 -0.47 -10.74
C GLN A 171 -23.25 -0.80 -9.85
N GLU A 172 -22.56 0.19 -9.26
CA GLU A 172 -21.78 -0.03 -8.04
C GLU A 172 -21.40 1.32 -7.41
N ARG A 173 -22.30 1.86 -6.57
CA ARG A 173 -21.93 2.81 -5.52
C ARG A 173 -21.85 2.06 -4.20
N ARG A 174 -20.66 2.02 -3.61
CA ARG A 174 -20.49 2.03 -2.14
C ARG A 174 -19.44 3.05 -1.73
N SER A 175 -19.73 3.68 -0.61
CA SER A 175 -19.07 4.80 0.04
C SER A 175 -17.74 4.42 0.73
N ALA A 176 -16.79 5.37 0.68
CA ALA A 176 -15.74 5.78 1.63
C ALA A 176 -15.70 5.05 3.01
N ASN A 177 -14.56 4.68 3.65
CA ASN A 177 -13.21 5.26 3.70
C ASN A 177 -12.15 4.20 4.11
N ALA A 178 -11.03 4.13 3.39
CA ALA A 178 -9.67 3.94 3.92
C ALA A 178 -8.69 4.09 2.74
N GLU A 179 -7.83 5.11 2.81
CA GLU A 179 -6.95 5.57 1.73
C GLU A 179 -5.97 4.47 1.26
N GLN A 180 -6.31 3.81 0.16
CA GLN A 180 -5.34 3.16 -0.71
C GLN A 180 -4.70 4.22 -1.60
N LEU A 181 -3.40 4.48 -1.40
CA LEU A 181 -2.56 5.09 -2.42
C LEU A 181 -2.48 4.15 -3.62
N SER A 182 -3.31 4.39 -4.62
CA SER A 182 -3.21 3.80 -5.94
C SER A 182 -2.09 4.48 -6.72
N SER A 183 -1.02 3.73 -7.00
CA SER A 183 -0.15 3.97 -8.15
C SER A 183 -0.97 3.84 -9.44
N PRO A 184 -0.72 4.66 -10.47
CA PRO A 184 -1.43 4.59 -11.75
C PRO A 184 -0.91 3.39 -12.55
N LYS A 185 -1.44 2.19 -12.25
CA LYS A 185 -1.42 0.99 -13.12
C LYS A 185 -2.32 -0.15 -12.60
N ALA A 186 -3.17 0.09 -11.60
CA ALA A 186 -3.97 -0.95 -10.95
C ALA A 186 -5.20 -1.45 -11.75
N GLY A 187 -5.58 -0.77 -12.84
CA GLY A 187 -6.65 -1.25 -13.74
C GLY A 187 -6.26 -2.47 -14.58
N SER A 188 -4.99 -2.86 -14.60
CA SER A 188 -4.52 -4.05 -15.31
C SER A 188 -4.42 -5.29 -14.41
N ALA A 189 -4.36 -5.14 -13.08
CA ALA A 189 -4.12 -6.27 -12.18
C ALA A 189 -5.31 -7.24 -12.09
N SER A 190 -6.55 -6.76 -12.28
CA SER A 190 -7.75 -7.60 -12.33
C SER A 190 -7.74 -8.57 -13.53
N LYS A 191 -7.18 -8.14 -14.67
CA LYS A 191 -6.98 -9.00 -15.86
C LYS A 191 -5.83 -9.99 -15.69
N TRP A 192 -4.75 -9.62 -15.01
CA TRP A 192 -3.52 -10.43 -14.92
C TRP A 192 -3.59 -11.57 -13.89
N ALA A 193 -4.61 -11.57 -13.04
CA ALA A 193 -4.93 -12.72 -12.20
C ALA A 193 -5.78 -13.78 -12.94
N PHE A 194 -6.12 -13.55 -14.22
CA PHE A 194 -6.76 -14.54 -15.08
C PHE A 194 -5.71 -15.08 -16.06
N GLU A 195 -5.36 -16.37 -15.94
CA GLU A 195 -4.57 -17.03 -16.99
C GLU A 195 -5.46 -17.24 -18.22
N GLU A 196 -5.39 -16.34 -19.19
CA GLU A 196 -5.97 -16.55 -20.51
C GLU A 196 -5.01 -17.35 -21.39
N SER A 197 -4.78 -18.61 -21.02
CA SER A 197 -4.12 -19.59 -21.87
C SER A 197 -4.92 -20.89 -21.83
N LEU A 198 -5.47 -21.25 -22.99
CA LEU A 198 -6.33 -22.40 -23.31
C LEU A 198 -7.85 -22.17 -23.15
N ARG A 199 -8.44 -21.50 -24.15
CA ARG A 199 -9.87 -21.62 -24.46
C ARG A 199 -10.19 -23.07 -24.83
N ARG A 200 -10.96 -23.77 -23.99
CA ARG A 200 -11.75 -24.93 -24.42
C ARG A 200 -13.08 -24.96 -23.67
N GLY A 201 -14.18 -24.92 -24.44
CA GLY A 201 -15.50 -25.42 -24.08
C GLY A 201 -16.25 -24.72 -22.94
N ARG A 202 -17.20 -23.87 -23.32
CA ARG A 202 -18.29 -23.36 -22.47
C ARG A 202 -19.21 -24.53 -22.06
N SER A 203 -19.54 -24.66 -20.77
CA SER A 203 -20.79 -25.28 -20.33
C SER A 203 -21.30 -24.55 -19.10
N GLU A 204 -22.53 -24.04 -19.25
CA GLU A 204 -23.35 -23.37 -18.26
C GLU A 204 -23.88 -24.38 -17.24
N ILE A 205 -23.69 -24.14 -15.94
CA ILE A 205 -24.60 -24.61 -14.89
C ILE A 205 -24.73 -23.52 -13.82
N ASN A 206 -25.91 -22.92 -13.77
CA ASN A 206 -26.38 -22.02 -12.71
C ASN A 206 -26.58 -22.80 -11.40
N GLN A 207 -25.90 -22.41 -10.32
CA GLN A 207 -26.42 -22.24 -8.94
C GLN A 207 -25.27 -21.96 -7.94
N PRO A 208 -25.48 -21.11 -6.91
CA PRO A 208 -24.44 -20.75 -5.94
C PRO A 208 -24.29 -21.83 -4.88
N ARG A 209 -23.60 -22.91 -5.21
CA ARG A 209 -23.05 -23.83 -4.21
C ARG A 209 -21.60 -23.43 -3.97
N ARG A 210 -21.23 -23.12 -2.71
CA ARG A 210 -19.83 -23.08 -2.28
C ARG A 210 -19.23 -24.47 -2.53
N LEU A 211 -18.70 -24.70 -3.71
CA LEU A 211 -17.87 -25.86 -4.00
C LEU A 211 -16.63 -25.77 -3.11
N PRO A 212 -16.21 -26.85 -2.44
CA PRO A 212 -14.93 -26.88 -1.75
C PRO A 212 -13.86 -26.50 -2.78
N GLN A 213 -13.20 -25.36 -2.57
CA GLN A 213 -12.10 -24.97 -3.42
C GLN A 213 -11.08 -26.11 -3.39
N ALA A 214 -10.76 -26.67 -4.56
CA ALA A 214 -9.84 -27.79 -4.68
C ALA A 214 -8.55 -27.49 -3.91
N MET A 215 -8.30 -28.24 -2.84
CA MET A 215 -7.14 -28.03 -1.98
C MET A 215 -5.89 -28.42 -2.76
N VAL A 216 -5.03 -27.43 -2.99
CA VAL A 216 -3.71 -27.62 -3.59
C VAL A 216 -2.82 -28.35 -2.59
N ALA A 217 -2.07 -29.37 -2.99
CA ALA A 217 -1.10 -30.00 -2.10
C ALA A 217 0.10 -29.07 -1.87
N LEU A 218 0.70 -29.10 -0.68
CA LEU A 218 1.85 -28.26 -0.34
C LEU A 218 3.02 -28.45 -1.32
N GLN A 219 3.23 -29.68 -1.79
CA GLN A 219 4.26 -30.00 -2.77
C GLN A 219 4.04 -29.29 -4.12
N ASP A 220 2.80 -29.09 -4.53
CA ASP A 220 2.49 -28.37 -5.77
C ASP A 220 2.79 -26.88 -5.64
N VAL A 221 2.58 -26.30 -4.45
CA VAL A 221 2.97 -24.92 -4.14
C VAL A 221 4.49 -24.77 -4.17
N ILE A 222 5.23 -25.70 -3.56
CA ILE A 222 6.70 -25.69 -3.57
C ILE A 222 7.24 -25.80 -5.01
N ARG A 223 6.62 -26.64 -5.84
CA ARG A 223 6.98 -26.77 -7.27
C ARG A 223 6.65 -25.52 -8.08
N ALA A 224 5.54 -24.86 -7.76
CA ALA A 224 5.08 -23.65 -8.43
C ALA A 224 5.84 -22.38 -8.04
N VAL A 225 6.49 -22.36 -6.87
CA VAL A 225 7.13 -21.16 -6.31
C VAL A 225 8.62 -21.44 -6.00
N PRO A 226 9.49 -21.55 -7.02
CA PRO A 226 10.94 -21.61 -6.85
C PRO A 226 11.52 -20.48 -5.99
N ALA A 227 10.89 -19.31 -5.98
CA ALA A 227 11.29 -18.19 -5.12
C ALA A 227 11.38 -18.59 -3.63
N LEU A 228 10.57 -19.56 -3.17
CA LEU A 228 10.69 -20.07 -1.80
C LEU A 228 12.12 -20.56 -1.51
N LYS A 229 12.69 -21.34 -2.44
CA LYS A 229 14.06 -21.84 -2.30
C LYS A 229 15.10 -20.73 -2.40
N THR A 230 14.91 -19.76 -3.31
CA THR A 230 15.79 -18.60 -3.48
C THR A 230 15.92 -17.79 -2.19
N TYR A 231 14.81 -17.59 -1.48
CA TYR A 231 14.77 -16.86 -0.21
C TYR A 231 15.01 -17.75 1.02
N GLY A 232 15.40 -19.02 0.83
CA GLY A 232 15.76 -19.94 1.92
C GLY A 232 14.58 -20.54 2.69
N PHE A 233 13.36 -20.46 2.15
CA PHE A 233 12.18 -21.10 2.72
C PHE A 233 12.07 -22.56 2.27
N ALA A 234 12.00 -23.48 3.24
CA ALA A 234 11.79 -24.91 3.01
C ALA A 234 10.64 -25.43 3.89
N PRO A 235 9.37 -25.05 3.61
CA PRO A 235 8.25 -25.46 4.42
C PRO A 235 7.99 -26.97 4.27
N SER A 236 7.93 -27.70 5.40
CA SER A 236 7.60 -29.13 5.42
C SER A 236 6.12 -29.40 5.74
N SER A 237 5.43 -28.39 6.30
CA SER A 237 4.01 -28.41 6.63
C SER A 237 3.32 -27.09 6.27
N TRP A 238 1.98 -27.09 6.25
CA TRP A 238 1.19 -25.86 6.08
C TRP A 238 1.45 -24.82 7.17
N ALA A 239 1.70 -25.28 8.40
CA ALA A 239 2.07 -24.40 9.51
C ALA A 239 3.44 -23.76 9.28
N ASP A 240 4.40 -24.49 8.71
CA ASP A 240 5.71 -23.91 8.34
C ASP A 240 5.56 -22.84 7.28
N LEU A 241 4.75 -23.10 6.25
CA LEU A 241 4.47 -22.11 5.22
C LEU A 241 3.82 -20.87 5.81
N ALA A 242 2.80 -21.03 6.68
CA ALA A 242 2.14 -19.93 7.37
C ALA A 242 3.12 -19.10 8.23
N ARG A 243 4.02 -19.76 8.97
CA ARG A 243 5.09 -19.09 9.75
C ARG A 243 6.07 -18.29 8.89
N ALA A 244 6.28 -18.70 7.63
CA ALA A 244 7.15 -17.99 6.70
C ALA A 244 6.49 -16.74 6.07
N VAL A 245 5.15 -16.69 6.01
CA VAL A 245 4.38 -15.62 5.35
C VAL A 245 4.79 -14.20 5.81
N PRO A 246 4.96 -13.89 7.10
CA PRO A 246 5.38 -12.56 7.52
C PRO A 246 6.72 -12.11 6.92
N LEU A 247 7.67 -13.04 6.77
CA LEU A 247 8.96 -12.75 6.16
C LEU A 247 8.84 -12.61 4.63
N MET A 248 8.05 -13.45 3.98
CA MET A 248 7.73 -13.33 2.55
C MET A 248 7.07 -11.99 2.20
N CYS A 249 6.14 -11.52 3.05
CA CYS A 249 5.54 -10.20 2.89
C CYS A 249 6.56 -9.07 2.98
N ARG A 250 7.57 -9.18 3.86
CA ARG A 250 8.65 -8.20 3.96
C ARG A 250 9.52 -8.18 2.70
N PHE A 251 9.87 -9.36 2.16
CA PHE A 251 10.63 -9.45 0.91
C PHE A 251 9.86 -8.87 -0.29
N ALA A 252 8.57 -9.17 -0.40
CA ALA A 252 7.73 -8.67 -1.50
C ALA A 252 7.19 -7.23 -1.29
N GLY A 253 7.48 -6.57 -0.17
CA GLY A 253 6.92 -5.24 0.13
C GLY A 253 5.39 -5.22 0.33
N ILE A 254 4.81 -6.33 0.78
CA ILE A 254 3.39 -6.47 1.11
C ILE A 254 3.16 -5.92 2.52
N SER A 255 2.26 -4.94 2.66
CA SER A 255 1.89 -4.38 3.96
C SER A 255 1.16 -5.38 4.86
N GLU A 256 1.41 -5.32 6.17
CA GLU A 256 0.75 -6.14 7.19
C GLU A 256 -0.79 -6.11 7.10
N ASP A 257 -1.37 -4.93 6.87
CA ASP A 257 -2.80 -4.73 6.62
C ASP A 257 -3.34 -5.55 5.44
N ALA A 258 -2.59 -5.64 4.34
CA ALA A 258 -2.99 -6.45 3.18
C ALA A 258 -2.96 -7.95 3.50
N ARG A 259 -1.96 -8.39 4.27
CA ARG A 259 -1.86 -9.78 4.73
C ARG A 259 -3.01 -10.14 5.67
N ALA A 260 -3.27 -9.29 6.67
CA ALA A 260 -4.33 -9.51 7.65
C ALA A 260 -5.70 -9.66 6.97
N ARG A 261 -6.03 -8.77 6.04
CA ARG A 261 -7.27 -8.87 5.25
C ARG A 261 -7.34 -10.12 4.37
N ALA A 262 -6.21 -10.56 3.81
CA ALA A 262 -6.16 -11.80 3.07
C ALA A 262 -6.51 -12.98 3.99
N VAL A 263 -5.84 -13.11 5.13
CA VAL A 263 -6.10 -14.17 6.13
C VAL A 263 -7.55 -14.16 6.60
N GLU A 264 -8.12 -12.99 6.90
CA GLU A 264 -9.52 -12.84 7.30
C GLU A 264 -10.50 -13.34 6.22
N GLN A 265 -10.21 -13.08 4.95
CA GLN A 265 -11.14 -13.36 3.85
C GLN A 265 -11.04 -14.80 3.30
N MET A 266 -9.84 -15.36 3.19
CA MET A 266 -9.60 -16.66 2.54
C MET A 266 -9.07 -17.74 3.51
N GLY A 267 -8.78 -17.37 4.76
CA GLY A 267 -8.18 -18.26 5.75
C GLY A 267 -6.66 -18.35 5.62
N GLU A 268 -6.01 -18.82 6.68
CA GLU A 268 -4.55 -18.81 6.83
C GLU A 268 -3.82 -19.59 5.73
N GLN A 269 -4.29 -20.80 5.41
CA GLN A 269 -3.66 -21.66 4.39
C GLN A 269 -3.74 -21.03 2.99
N GLN A 270 -4.91 -20.54 2.59
CA GLN A 270 -5.09 -19.95 1.26
C GLN A 270 -4.36 -18.61 1.13
N ALA A 271 -4.33 -17.82 2.21
CA ALA A 271 -3.55 -16.59 2.24
C ALA A 271 -2.05 -16.87 2.12
N ALA A 272 -1.56 -17.95 2.75
CA ALA A 272 -0.17 -18.37 2.62
C ALA A 272 0.18 -18.76 1.16
N VAL A 273 -0.69 -19.51 0.48
CA VAL A 273 -0.54 -19.82 -0.95
C VAL A 273 -0.57 -18.55 -1.81
N ALA A 274 -1.51 -17.65 -1.55
CA ALA A 274 -1.64 -16.39 -2.30
C ALA A 274 -0.37 -15.53 -2.15
N VAL A 275 0.20 -15.44 -0.95
CA VAL A 275 1.45 -14.71 -0.72
C VAL A 275 2.63 -15.40 -1.42
N ALA A 276 2.72 -16.73 -1.39
CA ALA A 276 3.74 -17.48 -2.11
C ALA A 276 3.69 -17.23 -3.63
N VAL A 277 2.50 -17.34 -4.22
CA VAL A 277 2.27 -17.04 -5.65
C VAL A 277 2.62 -15.59 -5.98
N THR A 278 2.29 -14.64 -5.09
CA THR A 278 2.62 -13.23 -5.28
C THR A 278 4.13 -13.01 -5.28
N LEU A 279 4.86 -13.69 -4.39
CA LEU A 279 6.32 -13.61 -4.30
C LEU A 279 6.97 -14.14 -5.58
N GLU A 280 6.53 -15.29 -6.10
CA GLU A 280 7.04 -15.82 -7.39
C GLU A 280 6.85 -14.82 -8.53
N LYS A 281 5.63 -14.27 -8.64
CA LYS A 281 5.30 -13.33 -9.71
C LYS A 281 6.02 -11.99 -9.58
N TYR A 282 6.36 -11.60 -8.36
CA TYR A 282 7.19 -10.43 -8.10
C TYR A 282 8.64 -10.67 -8.56
N GLU A 283 9.21 -11.83 -8.23
CA GLU A 283 10.56 -12.21 -8.62
C GLU A 283 10.71 -12.28 -10.15
N ARG A 284 9.69 -12.81 -10.83
CA ARG A 284 9.59 -12.85 -12.30
C ARG A 284 9.27 -11.51 -12.96
N GLN A 285 9.13 -10.43 -12.17
CA GLN A 285 8.74 -9.09 -12.65
C GLN A 285 7.37 -9.04 -13.37
N GLU A 286 6.52 -10.06 -13.21
CA GLU A 286 5.15 -10.06 -13.73
C GLU A 286 4.23 -9.13 -12.92
N VAL A 287 4.57 -8.93 -11.64
CA VAL A 287 3.81 -8.08 -10.71
C VAL A 287 4.70 -6.95 -10.21
N ASN A 288 4.34 -5.72 -10.57
CA ASN A 288 5.06 -4.52 -10.10
C ASN A 288 4.62 -4.05 -8.70
N SER A 289 3.45 -4.48 -8.23
CA SER A 289 2.89 -4.10 -6.92
C SER A 289 2.34 -5.32 -6.19
N PRO A 290 3.18 -6.04 -5.43
CA PRO A 290 2.78 -7.26 -4.71
C PRO A 290 1.62 -7.03 -3.73
N GLY A 291 1.67 -5.92 -2.98
CA GLY A 291 0.61 -5.56 -2.05
C GLY A 291 -0.70 -5.18 -2.74
N GLY A 292 -0.67 -4.64 -3.96
CA GLY A 292 -1.87 -4.41 -4.77
C GLY A 292 -2.43 -5.73 -5.33
N TYR A 293 -1.54 -6.62 -5.77
CA TYR A 293 -1.91 -7.92 -6.32
C TYR A 293 -2.59 -8.81 -5.26
N LEU A 294 -2.06 -8.87 -4.04
CA LEU A 294 -2.67 -9.61 -2.94
C LEU A 294 -4.07 -9.06 -2.58
N ARG A 295 -4.26 -7.74 -2.61
CA ARG A 295 -5.58 -7.12 -2.40
C ARG A 295 -6.59 -7.52 -3.48
N ALA A 296 -6.17 -7.50 -4.75
CA ALA A 296 -7.01 -7.97 -5.84
C ALA A 296 -7.38 -9.46 -5.70
N MET A 297 -6.45 -10.32 -5.27
CA MET A 297 -6.76 -11.72 -4.96
C MET A 297 -7.74 -11.84 -3.78
N THR A 298 -7.60 -11.00 -2.76
CA THR A 298 -8.51 -10.95 -1.61
C THR A 298 -9.92 -10.55 -2.02
N ASP A 299 -10.06 -9.55 -2.89
CA ASP A 299 -11.35 -9.11 -3.40
C ASP A 299 -12.01 -10.19 -4.26
N ARG A 300 -11.24 -10.91 -5.08
CA ARG A 300 -11.74 -12.08 -5.84
C ARG A 300 -12.12 -13.25 -4.94
N ALA A 301 -11.39 -13.48 -3.84
CA ALA A 301 -11.76 -14.50 -2.86
C ALA A 301 -13.10 -14.16 -2.21
N ARG A 302 -13.33 -12.86 -1.94
CA ARG A 302 -14.63 -12.37 -1.43
C ARG A 302 -15.77 -12.58 -2.43
N ALA A 303 -15.51 -12.36 -3.71
CA ALA A 303 -16.48 -12.62 -4.78
C ALA A 303 -16.69 -14.12 -5.10
N GLY A 304 -15.85 -15.01 -4.55
CA GLY A 304 -15.88 -16.44 -4.88
C GLY A 304 -15.24 -16.81 -6.22
N GLU A 305 -14.51 -15.87 -6.85
CA GLU A 305 -13.92 -15.98 -8.19
C GLU A 305 -12.42 -16.28 -8.16
N LEU A 306 -11.84 -16.47 -6.96
CA LEU A 306 -10.44 -16.79 -6.82
C LEU A 306 -10.22 -18.30 -7.00
N HIS A 307 -9.39 -18.65 -7.99
CA HIS A 307 -9.01 -20.03 -8.27
C HIS A 307 -7.50 -20.25 -8.06
N LEU A 308 -7.08 -20.30 -6.78
CA LEU A 308 -5.66 -20.48 -6.42
C LEU A 308 -5.05 -21.75 -7.02
N ALA A 309 -5.81 -22.85 -7.06
CA ALA A 309 -5.34 -24.10 -7.65
C ALA A 309 -4.91 -23.94 -9.11
N ARG A 310 -5.67 -23.20 -9.91
CA ARG A 310 -5.32 -22.94 -11.32
C ARG A 310 -4.03 -22.13 -11.41
N SER A 311 -3.87 -21.10 -10.59
CA SER A 311 -2.64 -20.30 -10.55
C SER A 311 -1.41 -21.13 -10.14
N VAL A 312 -1.55 -22.02 -9.16
CA VAL A 312 -0.45 -22.90 -8.73
C VAL A 312 -0.08 -23.91 -9.82
N PHE A 313 -1.06 -24.59 -10.42
CA PHE A 313 -0.78 -25.55 -11.48
C PHE A 313 -0.23 -24.89 -12.75
N GLY A 314 -0.73 -23.70 -13.11
CA GLY A 314 -0.21 -22.90 -14.22
C GLY A 314 1.26 -22.51 -14.02
N LEU A 315 1.62 -22.04 -12.81
CA LEU A 315 3.01 -21.74 -12.46
C LEU A 315 3.89 -22.99 -12.42
N ALA A 316 3.44 -24.08 -11.81
CA ALA A 316 4.19 -25.34 -11.78
C ALA A 316 4.47 -25.88 -13.19
N ALA A 317 3.50 -25.80 -14.11
CA ALA A 317 3.68 -26.22 -15.48
C ALA A 317 4.73 -25.36 -16.21
N ARG A 318 4.69 -24.03 -16.06
CA ARG A 318 5.68 -23.11 -16.65
C ARG A 318 7.09 -23.37 -16.14
N ASN A 319 7.25 -23.53 -14.83
CA ASN A 319 8.55 -23.78 -14.20
C ASN A 319 9.15 -25.12 -14.64
N SER A 320 8.30 -26.14 -14.88
CA SER A 320 8.75 -27.44 -15.37
C SER A 320 9.28 -27.40 -16.82
N MET A 321 8.83 -26.42 -17.63
CA MET A 321 9.31 -26.20 -18.99
C MET A 321 10.61 -25.41 -19.03
N GLU A 322 10.79 -24.42 -18.14
CA GLU A 322 12.02 -23.62 -18.04
C GLU A 322 13.24 -24.42 -17.55
N ILE A 323 13.05 -25.50 -16.78
CA ILE A 323 14.15 -26.37 -16.28
C ILE A 323 14.66 -27.34 -17.38
N ARG A 324 13.91 -27.53 -18.48
CA ARG A 324 14.25 -28.48 -19.55
C ARG A 324 14.99 -27.85 -20.74
N HIS A 325 15.29 -26.55 -20.67
CA HIS A 325 16.12 -25.81 -21.63
C HIS A 325 17.40 -25.32 -20.96
#